data_AF-A0A316M0W2-F1
#
_entry.id   AF-A0A316M0W2-F1
#
_cell.length_a   1.000
_cell.length_b   1.000
_cell.length_c   1.000
_cell.angle_alpha   90.00
_cell.angle_beta   90.00
_cell.angle_gamma   90.00
#
_symmetry.space_group_name_H-M   'P 1'
#
loop_
_entity.id
_entity.type
_entity.pdbx_description
1 polymer ?
#
loop_
_entity_poly.entity_id
_entity_poly.type
_entity_poly.pdbx_seq_one_letter_code
_entity_poly.pdbx_strand_id
1 'polypeptide(L)'
;MNRFEKINSDQKIIEVLLDKLGCDENFIEEAKIAAILHDIGAIEGKNNHYAYEFFLLRPYRGRNIASIAAKQIFDKFLGEWKLYVAPSGTNPRAEKFWRKTISDYTNGNFEEKHDVTFDGYKLIFTFNNISK
;
A
#
# COMPACT_ATOMS: atom_id res chain seq x y z
N MET A 1 -10.13 18.91 6.74
CA MET A 1 -9.20 18.96 5.60
C MET A 1 -9.98 18.78 4.32
N ASN A 2 -9.93 19.76 3.41
CA ASN A 2 -10.62 19.66 2.13
C ASN A 2 -9.92 18.60 1.26
N ARG A 3 -10.68 17.88 0.43
CA ARG A 3 -10.18 16.91 -0.55
C ARG A 3 -9.02 17.47 -1.39
N PHE A 4 -9.02 18.76 -1.71
CA PHE A 4 -7.93 19.44 -2.41
C PHE A 4 -6.64 19.62 -1.58
N GLU A 5 -6.76 19.89 -0.28
CA GLU A 5 -5.61 20.02 0.62
C GLU A 5 -4.96 18.66 0.88
N LYS A 6 -5.78 17.60 0.98
CA LYS A 6 -5.29 16.22 1.08
C LYS A 6 -4.50 15.85 -0.18
N ILE A 7 -5.03 16.14 -1.38
CA ILE A 7 -4.34 15.88 -2.66
C ILE A 7 -2.96 16.55 -2.73
N ASN A 8 -2.84 17.82 -2.32
CA ASN A 8 -1.57 18.53 -2.38
C ASN A 8 -0.54 18.00 -1.36
N SER A 9 -0.99 17.60 -0.17
CA SER A 9 -0.12 16.96 0.83
C SER A 9 0.36 15.60 0.34
N ASP A 10 -0.55 14.78 -0.19
CA ASP A 10 -0.24 13.44 -0.69
C ASP A 10 0.74 13.50 -1.86
N GLN A 11 0.59 14.49 -2.76
CA GLN A 11 1.46 14.69 -3.91
C GLN A 11 2.92 14.97 -3.50
N LYS A 12 3.14 15.81 -2.49
CA LYS A 12 4.49 16.15 -2.03
C LYS A 12 5.20 14.97 -1.34
N ILE A 13 4.46 14.16 -0.58
CA ILE A 13 5.01 12.96 0.06
C ILE A 13 5.31 11.90 -1.01
N ILE A 14 4.42 11.77 -2.02
CA ILE A 14 4.66 10.92 -3.20
C ILE A 14 6.02 11.28 -3.78
N GLU A 15 6.23 12.51 -4.25
CA GLU A 15 7.48 12.98 -4.86
C GLU A 15 8.75 12.61 -4.08
N VAL A 16 8.75 12.82 -2.75
CA VAL A 16 9.90 12.49 -1.88
C VAL A 16 10.16 10.97 -1.83
N LEU A 17 9.12 10.14 -1.81
CA LEU A 17 9.33 8.69 -1.82
C LEU A 17 9.78 8.18 -3.17
N LEU A 18 9.34 8.80 -4.27
CA LEU A 18 9.76 8.44 -5.63
C LEU A 18 11.25 8.62 -5.80
N ASP A 19 11.74 9.80 -5.40
CA ASP A 19 13.17 10.13 -5.37
C ASP A 19 13.94 9.08 -4.56
N LYS A 20 13.50 8.81 -3.33
CA LYS A 20 14.15 7.80 -2.48
C LYS A 20 14.09 6.39 -3.06
N LEU A 21 13.07 6.04 -3.85
CA LEU A 21 12.84 4.70 -4.41
C LEU A 21 13.60 4.49 -5.73
N GLY A 22 14.14 5.55 -6.34
CA GLY A 22 14.78 5.47 -7.66
C GLY A 22 13.79 5.09 -8.78
N CYS A 23 12.50 5.36 -8.58
CA CYS A 23 11.49 5.12 -9.61
C CYS A 23 11.46 6.30 -10.60
N ASP A 24 11.49 6.01 -11.91
CA ASP A 24 11.31 7.03 -12.97
C ASP A 24 9.98 7.78 -12.78
N GLU A 25 9.98 9.11 -12.91
CA GLU A 25 8.79 9.98 -12.80
C GLU A 25 7.64 9.49 -13.69
N ASN A 26 7.94 8.92 -14.86
CA ASN A 26 6.95 8.34 -15.79
C ASN A 26 6.20 7.13 -15.21
N PHE A 27 6.80 6.41 -14.25
CA PHE A 27 6.16 5.26 -13.58
C PHE A 27 4.97 5.69 -12.70
N ILE A 28 4.93 6.95 -12.25
CA ILE A 28 4.01 7.42 -11.19
C ILE A 28 2.90 8.36 -11.66
N GLU A 29 3.09 9.11 -12.75
CA GLU A 29 1.94 9.76 -13.42
C GLU A 29 0.85 8.72 -13.77
N GLU A 30 1.29 7.50 -14.07
CA GLU A 30 0.49 6.35 -14.44
C GLU A 30 0.01 5.52 -13.22
N ALA A 31 0.83 5.45 -12.16
CA ALA A 31 0.56 4.76 -10.90
C ALA A 31 0.57 5.72 -9.70
N LYS A 32 -0.58 6.34 -9.42
CA LYS A 32 -0.79 7.08 -8.17
C LYS A 32 -0.88 6.14 -6.95
N ILE A 33 0.27 5.70 -6.44
CA ILE A 33 0.36 4.88 -5.22
C ILE A 33 0.24 5.80 -3.99
N ALA A 34 -0.86 6.56 -3.82
CA ALA A 34 -0.99 7.57 -2.74
C ALA A 34 -1.22 6.98 -1.31
N ALA A 35 -0.65 5.82 -1.05
CA ALA A 35 -1.42 4.72 -0.54
C ALA A 35 -0.76 4.08 0.69
N ILE A 36 0.48 3.69 0.45
CA ILE A 36 1.45 3.27 1.44
C ILE A 36 2.14 4.53 2.04
N LEU A 37 1.79 5.72 1.54
CA LEU A 37 2.43 7.00 1.81
C LEU A 37 1.88 7.77 3.01
N HIS A 38 0.77 7.34 3.61
CA HIS A 38 0.28 7.92 4.87
C HIS A 38 1.02 7.42 6.09
N ASP A 39 1.96 6.49 5.92
CA ASP A 39 2.73 5.95 7.01
C ASP A 39 3.91 6.83 7.38
N ILE A 40 3.62 7.82 8.21
CA ILE A 40 4.65 8.64 8.86
C ILE A 40 5.67 7.73 9.59
N GLY A 41 5.24 6.57 10.09
CA GLY A 41 6.11 5.61 10.77
C GLY A 41 7.22 5.07 9.87
N ALA A 42 6.91 4.70 8.62
CA ALA A 42 7.90 4.24 7.65
C ALA A 42 8.96 5.32 7.35
N ILE A 43 8.54 6.58 7.26
CA ILE A 43 9.43 7.73 7.03
C ILE A 43 10.30 8.02 8.26
N GLU A 44 9.74 7.87 9.46
CA GLU A 44 10.41 8.06 10.74
C GLU A 44 11.28 6.85 11.17
N GLY A 45 11.33 5.78 10.35
CA GLY A 45 12.10 4.58 10.65
C GLY A 45 11.51 3.70 11.76
N LYS A 46 10.19 3.77 11.99
CA LYS A 46 9.47 2.85 12.88
C LYS A 46 9.33 1.50 12.21
N ASN A 47 9.14 0.46 13.03
CA ASN A 47 8.95 -0.91 12.54
C ASN A 47 7.48 -1.30 12.39
N ASN A 48 6.53 -0.39 12.59
CA ASN A 48 5.10 -0.67 12.51
C ASN A 48 4.49 0.17 11.39
N HIS A 49 4.14 -0.52 10.31
CA HIS A 49 3.74 0.10 9.06
C HIS A 49 2.26 -0.09 8.73
N TYR A 50 1.63 0.93 8.17
CA TYR A 50 0.19 0.97 7.89
C TYR A 50 -0.11 1.49 6.48
N ALA A 51 -0.85 0.72 5.67
CA ALA A 51 -1.33 1.18 4.36
C ALA A 51 -2.87 1.18 4.32
N TYR A 52 -3.47 2.35 4.10
CA TYR A 52 -4.92 2.53 4.17
C TYR A 52 -5.60 2.71 2.81
N GLU A 53 -4.92 3.36 1.88
CA GLU A 53 -5.40 3.55 0.51
C GLU A 53 -4.41 2.85 -0.42
N PHE A 54 -4.83 2.39 -1.61
CA PHE A 54 -3.95 1.89 -2.69
C PHE A 54 -4.70 1.85 -4.00
N PHE A 55 -4.19 2.56 -5.01
CA PHE A 55 -4.86 2.61 -6.29
C PHE A 55 -3.89 2.66 -7.47
N LEU A 56 -4.37 2.12 -8.58
CA LEU A 56 -3.71 2.16 -9.88
C LEU A 56 -4.73 2.66 -10.91
N LEU A 57 -4.32 3.59 -11.76
CA LEU A 57 -5.19 4.11 -12.82
C LEU A 57 -5.58 2.98 -13.77
N ARG A 58 -6.79 3.09 -14.34
CA ARG A 58 -7.40 2.02 -15.15
C ARG A 58 -6.52 1.52 -16.31
N PRO A 59 -5.83 2.39 -17.09
CA PRO A 59 -5.01 1.95 -18.23
C PRO A 59 -3.85 1.01 -17.87
N TYR A 60 -3.38 1.04 -16.62
CA TYR A 60 -2.19 0.32 -16.17
C TYR A 60 -2.49 -0.97 -15.41
N ARG A 61 -3.78 -1.28 -15.24
CA ARG A 61 -4.21 -2.52 -14.58
C ARG A 61 -3.92 -3.74 -15.45
N GLY A 62 -3.75 -4.90 -14.82
CA GLY A 62 -3.51 -6.17 -15.52
C GLY A 62 -2.08 -6.40 -15.98
N ARG A 63 -1.14 -5.49 -15.66
CA ARG A 63 0.28 -5.59 -16.04
C ARG A 63 1.23 -5.88 -14.85
N ASN A 64 0.70 -6.34 -13.71
CA ASN A 64 1.43 -6.57 -12.45
C ASN A 64 2.17 -5.36 -11.83
N ILE A 65 2.10 -4.17 -12.45
CA ILE A 65 2.75 -2.92 -12.00
C ILE A 65 2.49 -2.65 -10.51
N ALA A 66 1.22 -2.67 -10.09
CA ALA A 66 0.83 -2.46 -8.69
C ALA A 66 1.46 -3.47 -7.71
N SER A 67 1.58 -4.74 -8.11
CA SER A 67 2.16 -5.77 -7.26
C SER A 67 3.67 -5.57 -7.11
N ILE A 68 4.36 -5.25 -8.21
CA ILE A 68 5.79 -4.95 -8.21
C ILE A 68 6.08 -3.77 -7.30
N ALA A 69 5.33 -2.68 -7.45
CA ALA A 69 5.52 -1.47 -6.65
C ALA A 69 5.24 -1.71 -5.16
N ALA A 70 4.16 -2.43 -4.82
CA ALA A 70 3.88 -2.79 -3.42
C ALA A 70 5.03 -3.58 -2.79
N LYS A 71 5.56 -4.58 -3.50
CA LYS A 71 6.68 -5.41 -3.04
C LYS A 71 7.95 -4.60 -2.84
N GLN A 72 8.30 -3.72 -3.78
CA GLN A 72 9.45 -2.82 -3.63
C GLN A 72 9.34 -1.92 -2.40
N ILE A 73 8.13 -1.43 -2.10
CA ILE A 73 7.89 -0.62 -0.90
C ILE A 73 8.07 -1.47 0.37
N PHE A 74 7.55 -2.69 0.39
CA PHE A 74 7.78 -3.61 1.51
C PHE A 74 9.27 -3.93 1.69
N ASP A 75 10.00 -4.24 0.62
CA ASP A 75 11.44 -4.55 0.69
C ASP A 75 12.25 -3.35 1.22
N LYS A 76 11.79 -2.13 0.94
CA LYS A 76 12.45 -0.91 1.41
C LYS A 76 12.20 -0.60 2.88
N PHE A 77 11.01 -0.90 3.40
CA PHE A 77 10.65 -0.61 4.79
C PHE A 77 10.38 -1.93 5.53
N LEU A 78 11.42 -2.40 6.21
CA LEU A 78 11.34 -3.59 7.05
C LEU A 78 10.52 -3.29 8.31
N GLY A 79 9.70 -4.23 8.74
CA GLY A 79 8.79 -4.10 9.88
C GLY A 79 7.56 -5.01 9.82
N GLU A 80 6.66 -4.75 10.75
CA GLU A 80 5.31 -5.28 10.82
C GLU A 80 4.38 -4.43 9.97
N TRP A 81 3.68 -5.03 9.03
CA TRP A 81 2.77 -4.37 8.11
C TRP A 81 1.31 -4.65 8.46
N LYS A 82 0.47 -3.62 8.37
CA LYS A 82 -1.00 -3.72 8.39
C LYS A 82 -1.60 -3.02 7.19
N LEU A 83 -2.29 -3.78 6.34
CA LEU A 83 -2.94 -3.25 5.14
C LEU A 83 -4.45 -3.30 5.29
N TYR A 84 -5.10 -2.16 5.09
CA TYR A 84 -6.53 -2.00 5.26
C TYR A 84 -7.19 -1.93 3.89
N VAL A 85 -8.14 -2.83 3.69
CA VAL A 85 -8.89 -2.96 2.45
C VAL A 85 -10.37 -2.76 2.78
N ALA A 86 -11.12 -2.24 1.81
CA ALA A 86 -12.57 -2.16 1.92
C ALA A 86 -13.17 -3.53 2.31
N PRO A 87 -14.32 -3.56 3.01
CA PRO A 87 -14.97 -4.80 3.43
C PRO A 87 -15.04 -5.85 2.32
N SER A 88 -14.90 -7.13 2.68
CA SER A 88 -15.05 -8.21 1.71
C SER A 88 -16.40 -8.11 0.97
N GLY A 89 -16.37 -8.47 -0.32
CA GLY A 89 -17.52 -8.34 -1.21
C GLY A 89 -17.75 -6.95 -1.80
N THR A 90 -17.29 -5.87 -1.16
CA THR A 90 -17.45 -4.51 -1.72
C THR A 90 -16.47 -4.22 -2.86
N ASN A 91 -15.28 -4.83 -2.81
CA ASN A 91 -14.26 -4.72 -3.84
C ASN A 91 -13.51 -6.05 -4.03
N PRO A 92 -14.14 -7.07 -4.66
CA PRO A 92 -13.54 -8.39 -4.82
C PRO A 92 -12.24 -8.38 -5.66
N ARG A 93 -12.06 -7.36 -6.52
CA ARG A 93 -10.82 -7.18 -7.29
C ARG A 93 -9.65 -6.77 -6.39
N ALA A 94 -9.86 -5.82 -5.48
CA ALA A 94 -8.83 -5.40 -4.54
C ALA A 94 -8.49 -6.50 -3.53
N GLU A 95 -9.50 -7.22 -3.03
CA GLU A 95 -9.29 -8.37 -2.15
C GLU A 95 -8.42 -9.44 -2.82
N LYS A 96 -8.78 -9.89 -4.02
CA LYS A 96 -8.00 -10.88 -4.78
C LYS A 96 -6.59 -10.38 -5.09
N PHE A 97 -6.45 -9.09 -5.42
CA PHE A 97 -5.16 -8.47 -5.65
C PHE A 97 -4.25 -8.54 -4.42
N TRP A 98 -4.75 -8.15 -3.25
CA TRP A 98 -3.97 -8.11 -2.02
C TRP A 98 -3.63 -9.50 -1.50
N ARG A 99 -4.60 -10.41 -1.47
CA ARG A 99 -4.35 -11.81 -1.10
C ARG A 99 -3.24 -12.43 -1.95
N LYS A 100 -3.27 -12.21 -3.28
CA LYS A 100 -2.21 -12.69 -4.17
C LYS A 100 -0.87 -11.99 -3.90
N THR A 101 -0.87 -10.66 -3.85
CA THR A 101 0.37 -9.87 -3.75
C THR A 101 1.12 -10.15 -2.45
N ILE A 102 0.40 -10.20 -1.33
CA ILE A 102 0.99 -10.47 -0.01
C ILE A 102 1.41 -11.94 0.07
N SER A 103 0.56 -12.88 -0.36
CA SER A 103 0.94 -14.30 -0.41
C SER A 103 2.22 -14.53 -1.22
N ASP A 104 2.34 -13.93 -2.40
CA ASP A 104 3.55 -14.03 -3.22
C ASP A 104 4.76 -13.39 -2.52
N TYR A 105 4.55 -12.30 -1.75
CA TYR A 105 5.63 -11.57 -1.10
C TYR A 105 6.14 -12.28 0.15
N THR A 106 5.25 -12.87 0.94
CA THR A 106 5.56 -13.50 2.23
C THR A 106 5.67 -15.02 2.15
N ASN A 107 5.60 -15.61 0.94
CA ASN A 107 5.46 -17.05 0.73
C ASN A 107 4.30 -17.66 1.53
N GLY A 108 3.17 -16.95 1.57
CA GLY A 108 1.96 -17.35 2.30
C GLY A 108 1.97 -17.02 3.80
N ASN A 109 3.07 -16.47 4.35
CA ASN A 109 3.16 -16.09 5.76
C ASN A 109 2.52 -14.73 6.01
N PHE A 110 1.19 -14.67 6.04
CA PHE A 110 0.42 -13.50 6.43
C PHE A 110 -0.89 -13.93 7.08
N GLU A 111 -1.51 -13.04 7.83
CA GLU A 111 -2.84 -13.23 8.39
C GLU A 111 -3.84 -12.30 7.70
N GLU A 112 -5.09 -12.74 7.57
CA GLU A 112 -6.20 -11.90 7.15
C GLU A 112 -7.31 -11.95 8.21
N LYS A 113 -7.84 -10.78 8.56
CA LYS A 113 -9.00 -10.67 9.47
C LYS A 113 -9.94 -9.58 9.05
N HIS A 114 -11.20 -9.70 9.46
CA HIS A 114 -12.16 -8.61 9.33
C HIS A 114 -12.37 -7.96 10.69
N ASP A 115 -12.33 -6.63 10.73
CA ASP A 115 -12.44 -5.88 12.00
C ASP A 115 -13.02 -4.48 11.80
N VAL A 116 -13.50 -3.88 12.89
CA VAL A 116 -13.95 -2.48 12.90
C VAL A 116 -12.74 -1.57 13.13
N THR A 117 -12.53 -0.62 12.21
CA THR A 117 -11.54 0.44 12.32
C THR A 117 -12.22 1.79 12.54
N PHE A 118 -11.43 2.84 12.80
CA PHE A 118 -11.96 4.19 13.05
C PHE A 118 -12.80 4.74 11.87
N ASP A 119 -12.56 4.24 10.65
CA ASP A 119 -13.24 4.64 9.42
C ASP A 119 -14.17 3.55 8.84
N GLY A 120 -14.55 2.57 9.67
CA GLY A 120 -15.57 1.57 9.35
C GLY A 120 -15.04 0.13 9.36
N TYR A 121 -15.85 -0.80 8.86
CA TYR A 121 -15.44 -2.20 8.77
C TYR A 121 -14.39 -2.38 7.66
N LYS A 122 -13.37 -3.21 7.88
CA LYS A 122 -12.28 -3.44 6.92
C LYS A 122 -11.87 -4.90 6.89
N LEU A 123 -11.33 -5.31 5.74
CA LEU A 123 -10.46 -6.48 5.65
C LEU A 123 -9.02 -6.02 5.90
N ILE A 124 -8.34 -6.65 6.85
CA ILE A 124 -7.01 -6.28 7.31
C ILE A 124 -6.06 -7.44 7.03
N PHE A 125 -4.97 -7.16 6.32
CA PHE A 125 -3.87 -8.11 6.13
C PHE A 125 -2.69 -7.71 7.01
N THR A 126 -2.08 -8.68 7.68
CA THR A 126 -0.90 -8.45 8.52
C THR A 126 0.24 -9.40 8.20
N PHE A 127 1.46 -8.88 8.15
CA PHE A 127 2.67 -9.68 7.96
C PHE A 127 3.90 -8.99 8.55
N ASN A 128 4.99 -9.73 8.73
CA ASN A 128 6.28 -9.19 9.17
C ASN A 128 7.34 -9.56 8.12
N ASN A 129 8.21 -8.60 7.75
CA ASN A 129 9.27 -8.81 6.76
C ASN A 129 10.68 -8.53 7.29
N ILE A 130 10.87 -8.45 8.62
CA ILE A 130 12.18 -8.17 9.25
C ILE A 130 13.20 -9.27 8.98
N SER A 131 12.76 -10.52 8.89
CA SER A 131 13.64 -11.70 8.76
C SER A 131 13.52 -12.39 7.39
N LYS A 132 13.09 -11.64 6.37
CA LYS A 132 12.90 -12.17 5.02
C LYS A 132 14.22 -12.40 4.29
#